data_AF-A0A955N8Z5-F1
#
_entry.id   AF-A0A955N8Z5-F1
#
_cell.length_a   1.000
_cell.length_b   1.000
_cell.length_c   1.000
_cell.angle_alpha   90.00
_cell.angle_beta   90.00
_cell.angle_gamma   90.00
#
_symmetry.space_group_name_H-M   'P 1'
#
loop_
_entity.id
_entity.type
_entity.pdbx_description
1 polymer ?
#
loop_
_entity_poly.entity_id
_entity_poly.type
_entity_poly.pdbx_seq_one_letter_code
_entity_poly.pdbx_strand_id
1 'polypeptide(L)'
;VEKGAGRKEAYEHVQQHAMAAWKGEGSFQALIEQDPFIAKHLSIKEIAACFNPKTYLRHQQRIFARVFGRQVRRKSSTPPRTTLLKKISKKREI
;
A
#
# COMPACT_ATOMS: atom_id res chain seq x y z
N VAL A 1 1.68 -4.18 -24.78
CA VAL A 1 3.05 -4.07 -24.21
C VAL A 1 3.41 -5.22 -23.27
N GLU A 2 2.47 -5.96 -22.67
CA GLU A 2 2.75 -7.32 -22.12
C GLU A 2 2.02 -8.44 -22.90
N LYS A 3 0.93 -8.11 -23.60
CA LYS A 3 0.08 -9.04 -24.37
C LYS A 3 0.06 -8.75 -25.89
N GLY A 4 1.13 -8.16 -26.42
CA GLY A 4 1.28 -7.91 -27.86
C GLY A 4 0.67 -6.62 -28.43
N ALA A 5 -0.19 -5.90 -27.69
CA ALA A 5 -0.73 -4.62 -28.16
C ALA A 5 0.34 -3.51 -28.25
N GLY A 6 0.27 -2.68 -29.30
CA GLY A 6 1.09 -1.47 -29.43
C GLY A 6 0.83 -0.50 -28.29
N ARG A 7 1.89 0.12 -27.72
CA ARG A 7 1.75 0.98 -26.54
C ARG A 7 0.82 2.17 -26.77
N LYS A 8 0.91 2.77 -27.95
CA LYS A 8 0.11 3.94 -28.34
C LYS A 8 -1.36 3.57 -28.49
N GLU A 9 -1.65 2.53 -29.26
CA GLU A 9 -3.00 2.04 -29.51
C GLU A 9 -3.71 1.61 -28.22
N ALA A 10 -3.03 0.84 -27.35
CA ALA A 10 -3.57 0.49 -26.04
C ALA A 10 -3.90 1.73 -25.19
N TYR A 11 -3.07 2.78 -25.26
CA TYR A 11 -3.31 4.01 -24.52
C TYR A 11 -4.51 4.79 -25.07
N GLU A 12 -4.65 4.88 -26.39
CA GLU A 12 -5.77 5.56 -27.06
C GLU A 12 -7.11 4.93 -26.67
N HIS A 13 -7.21 3.60 -26.73
CA HIS A 13 -8.42 2.88 -26.34
C HIS A 13 -8.77 3.08 -24.86
N VAL A 14 -7.79 2.95 -23.96
CA VAL A 14 -7.99 3.17 -22.51
C VAL A 14 -8.40 4.61 -22.23
N GLN A 15 -7.77 5.59 -22.88
CA GLN A 15 -8.07 7.00 -22.70
C GLN A 15 -9.46 7.35 -23.19
N GLN A 16 -9.89 6.83 -24.34
CA GLN A 16 -11.22 7.05 -24.88
C GLN A 16 -12.30 6.61 -23.89
N HIS A 17 -12.18 5.39 -23.35
CA HIS A 17 -13.15 4.86 -22.38
C HIS A 17 -13.10 5.58 -21.03
N ALA A 18 -11.92 6.01 -20.60
CA ALA A 18 -11.78 6.81 -19.38
C ALA A 18 -12.50 8.16 -19.52
N MET A 19 -12.39 8.80 -20.69
CA MET A 19 -13.09 10.05 -20.98
C MET A 19 -14.60 9.87 -21.10
N ALA A 20 -15.07 8.77 -21.69
CA ALA A 20 -16.50 8.44 -21.75
C ALA A 20 -17.09 8.19 -20.35
N ALA A 21 -16.39 7.43 -19.51
CA ALA A 21 -16.78 7.24 -18.11
C ALA A 21 -16.83 8.57 -17.33
N TRP A 22 -15.84 9.45 -17.56
CA TRP A 22 -15.81 10.78 -16.95
C TRP A 22 -17.01 11.65 -17.37
N LYS A 23 -17.48 11.52 -18.61
CA LYS A 23 -18.67 12.23 -19.11
C LYS A 23 -20.00 11.64 -18.63
N GLY A 24 -19.97 10.51 -17.91
CA GLY A 24 -21.17 9.86 -17.36
C GLY A 24 -21.81 8.83 -18.30
N GLU A 25 -21.10 8.37 -19.34
CA GLU A 25 -21.60 7.36 -20.29
C GLU A 25 -21.65 5.94 -19.70
N GLY A 26 -21.21 5.77 -18.45
CA GLY A 26 -21.27 4.51 -17.70
C GLY A 26 -20.06 4.27 -16.82
N SER A 27 -19.95 3.06 -16.27
CA SER A 27 -18.76 2.67 -15.52
C SER A 27 -17.59 2.38 -16.46
N PHE A 28 -16.40 2.84 -16.11
CA PHE A 28 -15.19 2.63 -16.91
C PHE A 28 -14.90 1.15 -17.17
N GLN A 29 -15.14 0.30 -16.17
CA GLN A 29 -14.97 -1.15 -16.31
C GLN A 29 -15.91 -1.73 -17.38
N ALA A 30 -17.20 -1.38 -17.33
CA ALA A 30 -18.17 -1.87 -18.31
C ALA A 30 -17.85 -1.40 -19.74
N LEU A 31 -17.35 -0.17 -19.89
CA LEU A 31 -16.94 0.38 -21.20
C LEU A 31 -15.73 -0.36 -21.77
N ILE A 32 -14.73 -0.66 -20.92
CA ILE A 32 -13.56 -1.44 -21.32
C ILE A 32 -13.90 -2.90 -21.67
N GLU A 33 -14.80 -3.54 -20.92
CA GLU A 33 -15.20 -4.93 -21.17
C GLU A 33 -15.93 -5.09 -22.51
N GLN A 34 -16.55 -4.04 -23.02
CA GLN A 34 -17.26 -4.02 -24.30
C GLN A 34 -16.34 -3.70 -25.49
N ASP A 35 -15.09 -3.27 -25.26
CA ASP A 35 -14.17 -2.91 -26.33
C ASP A 35 -13.61 -4.17 -27.04
N PRO A 36 -13.89 -4.37 -28.34
CA PRO A 36 -13.37 -5.52 -29.08
C PRO A 36 -11.84 -5.56 -29.19
N PHE A 37 -11.17 -4.40 -29.15
CA PHE A 37 -9.71 -4.34 -29.15
C PHE A 37 -9.16 -4.87 -27.82
N ILE A 38 -9.71 -4.43 -26.69
CA ILE A 38 -9.24 -4.86 -25.37
C ILE A 38 -9.58 -6.33 -25.13
N ALA A 39 -10.77 -6.79 -25.53
CA ALA A 39 -11.22 -8.18 -25.41
C ALA A 39 -10.34 -9.18 -26.21
N LYS A 40 -9.64 -8.73 -27.26
CA LYS A 40 -8.66 -9.55 -27.98
C LYS A 40 -7.40 -9.84 -27.17
N HIS A 41 -7.06 -8.97 -26.22
CA HIS A 41 -5.80 -9.05 -25.46
C HIS A 41 -5.99 -9.48 -24.00
N LEU A 42 -7.15 -9.18 -23.41
CA LEU A 42 -7.46 -9.42 -22.01
C LEU A 42 -8.82 -10.13 -21.89
N SER A 43 -8.85 -11.19 -21.10
CA SER A 43 -10.09 -11.82 -20.66
C SER A 43 -10.81 -10.96 -19.62
N ILE A 44 -12.12 -11.18 -19.45
CA ILE A 44 -12.94 -10.49 -18.43
C ILE A 44 -12.32 -10.64 -17.03
N LYS A 45 -11.75 -11.80 -16.71
CA LYS A 45 -11.08 -12.04 -15.41
C LYS A 45 -9.81 -11.18 -15.25
N GLU A 46 -9.03 -11.03 -16.31
CA GLU A 46 -7.84 -10.17 -16.29
C GLU A 46 -8.21 -8.70 -16.18
N ILE A 47 -9.26 -8.26 -16.89
CA ILE A 47 -9.82 -6.90 -16.75
C ILE A 47 -10.26 -6.67 -15.31
N ALA A 48 -11.09 -7.55 -14.73
CA ALA A 48 -11.55 -7.44 -13.36
C ALA A 48 -10.39 -7.41 -12.33
N ALA A 49 -9.30 -8.14 -12.59
CA ALA A 49 -8.10 -8.11 -11.76
C ALA A 49 -7.38 -6.74 -11.80
N CYS A 50 -7.40 -6.04 -12.94
CA CYS A 50 -6.91 -4.66 -13.06
C CYS A 50 -7.72 -3.66 -12.24
N PHE A 51 -9.01 -3.94 -11.98
CA PHE A 51 -9.86 -3.09 -11.15
C PHE A 51 -9.79 -3.41 -9.65
N ASN A 52 -9.00 -4.41 -9.24
CA ASN A 52 -8.89 -4.82 -7.83
C ASN A 52 -7.91 -3.92 -7.04
N PRO A 53 -8.38 -3.13 -6.04
CA PRO A 53 -7.52 -2.22 -5.27
C PRO A 53 -6.42 -2.95 -4.48
N LYS A 54 -6.66 -4.20 -4.06
CA LYS A 54 -5.70 -4.97 -3.24
C LYS A 54 -4.37 -5.17 -3.96
N THR A 55 -4.40 -5.31 -5.29
CA THR A 55 -3.21 -5.48 -6.12
C THR A 55 -2.26 -4.28 -6.04
N TYR A 56 -2.83 -3.07 -5.90
CA TYR A 56 -2.09 -1.81 -5.82
C TYR A 56 -1.64 -1.48 -4.40
N LEU A 57 -2.33 -2.00 -3.39
CA LEU A 57 -2.00 -1.81 -1.97
C LEU A 57 -1.01 -2.85 -1.42
N ARG A 58 -0.54 -3.81 -2.23
CA ARG A 58 0.35 -4.91 -1.80
C ARG A 58 1.64 -4.47 -1.08
N HIS A 59 2.12 -3.27 -1.34
CA HIS A 59 3.35 -2.73 -0.73
C HIS A 59 3.09 -1.72 0.39
N GLN A 60 1.83 -1.43 0.71
CA GLN A 60 1.44 -0.43 1.70
C GLN A 60 2.12 -0.69 3.05
N GLN A 61 2.01 -1.93 3.57
CA GLN A 61 2.61 -2.28 4.86
C GLN A 61 4.13 -2.08 4.89
N ARG A 62 4.81 -2.36 3.78
CA ARG A 62 6.26 -2.21 3.67
C ARG A 62 6.67 -0.73 3.71
N ILE A 63 5.87 0.14 3.08
CA ILE A 63 6.08 1.60 3.10
C ILE A 63 5.81 2.15 4.51
N PHE A 64 4.71 1.74 5.14
CA PHE A 64 4.37 2.16 6.51
C PHE A 64 5.42 1.73 7.52
N ALA A 65 5.91 0.49 7.44
CA ALA A 65 7.00 0.00 8.28
C ALA A 65 8.30 0.81 8.10
N ARG A 66 8.60 1.27 6.87
CA ARG A 66 9.78 2.10 6.59
C ARG A 66 9.68 3.47 7.26
N VAL A 67 8.52 4.11 7.19
CA VAL A 67 8.32 5.48 7.67
C VAL A 67 8.12 5.52 9.19
N PHE A 68 7.33 4.59 9.73
CA PHE A 68 6.91 4.61 11.14
C PHE A 68 7.60 3.56 12.03
N GLY A 69 8.16 2.49 11.46
CA GLY A 69 8.73 1.36 12.21
C GLY A 69 10.03 1.67 12.96
N ARG A 70 10.65 2.84 12.73
CA ARG A 70 11.88 3.26 13.43
C ARG A 70 11.63 3.90 14.79
N GLN A 71 10.39 4.28 15.13
CA GLN A 71 10.10 4.98 16.38
C GLN A 71 9.92 4.07 17.61
N VAL A 72 9.83 2.74 17.44
CA VAL A 72 9.49 1.80 18.54
C VAL A 72 10.70 1.21 19.27
N ARG A 73 11.93 1.74 19.07
CA ARG A 73 13.09 1.37 19.91
C ARG A 73 13.81 2.58 20.48
N ARG A 74 13.14 3.30 21.37
CA ARG A 74 13.80 3.96 22.50
C ARG A 74 13.36 3.25 23.77
N LYS A 75 13.98 2.09 24.05
CA LYS A 75 14.02 1.60 25.44
C LYS A 75 14.77 2.67 26.23
N SER A 76 14.09 3.34 27.15
CA SER A 76 14.70 4.19 28.16
C SER A 76 15.67 3.34 28.98
N SER A 77 16.96 3.49 28.71
CA SER A 77 18.02 3.03 29.60
C SER A 77 18.11 3.99 30.78
N THR A 78 17.24 3.85 31.76
CA THR A 78 17.44 4.44 33.09
C THR A 78 17.77 3.29 34.04
N PRO A 79 18.99 3.19 34.58
CA PRO A 79 19.28 2.18 35.58
C PRO A 79 18.42 2.45 36.83
N PRO A 80 17.89 1.42 37.52
CA PRO A 80 17.23 1.62 38.79
C PRO A 80 18.25 2.17 39.78
N ARG A 81 17.98 3.36 40.33
CA ARG A 81 18.82 4.01 41.34
C ARG A 81 18.61 3.30 42.68
N THR A 82 19.00 2.04 42.79
CA THR A 82 18.95 1.25 44.02
C THR A 82 20.32 1.22 44.68
N THR A 83 20.82 2.37 45.13
CA THR A 83 21.92 2.41 46.11
C THR A 83 22.04 3.82 46.69
N LEU A 84 21.29 4.10 47.76
CA LEU A 84 21.67 5.00 48.86
C LEU A 84 20.47 5.00 49.82
N LEU A 85 20.71 4.81 51.13
CA LEU A 85 19.73 4.65 52.24
C LEU A 85 19.51 3.21 52.75
N LYS A 86 20.58 2.41 52.88
CA LYS A 86 20.59 1.33 53.90
C LYS A 86 21.89 1.20 54.70
N LYS A 87 22.66 2.29 54.84
CA LYS A 87 23.89 2.34 55.67
C LYS A 87 23.87 3.33 56.84
N ILE A 88 22.70 3.89 57.22
CA ILE A 88 22.64 4.87 58.33
C ILE A 88 21.85 4.36 59.56
N SER A 89 21.39 3.11 59.59
CA SER A 89 20.61 2.58 60.74
C SER A 89 21.25 1.38 61.48
N LYS A 90 22.59 1.25 61.46
CA LYS A 90 23.26 0.23 62.31
C LYS A 90 24.61 0.68 62.88
N LYS A 91 24.68 1.90 63.41
CA LYS A 91 25.83 2.38 64.19
C LYS A 91 25.43 3.30 65.36
N ARG A 92 24.49 2.81 66.17
CA ARG A 92 24.20 3.31 67.53
C ARG A 92 23.81 2.12 68.39
N GLU A 93 24.81 1.33 68.76
CA GLU A 93 24.78 0.36 69.86
C GLU A 93 26.24 -0.03 70.11
N ILE A 94 26.99 0.89 70.75
CA ILE A 94 27.88 0.67 71.90
C ILE A 94 27.95 2.04 72.61
#